data_AF-A0A923WD53-F1
#
_entry.id   AF-A0A923WD53-F1
#
_cell.length_a   1.000
_cell.length_b   1.000
_cell.length_c   1.000
_cell.angle_alpha   90.00
_cell.angle_beta   90.00
_cell.angle_gamma   90.00
#
_symmetry.space_group_name_H-M   'P 1'
#
loop_
_entity.id
_entity.type
_entity.pdbx_description
1 polymer ?
#
loop_
_entity_poly.entity_id
_entity_poly.type
_entity_poly.pdbx_seq_one_letter_code
_entity_poly.pdbx_strand_id
1 'polypeptide(L)'
;MANNRPRVVLPDTPADELKLMGAIYQKHQTLGNASPLQYLEDINWADHGPKIATAQSLQGEIEELEKTLESLYRQRDLILGPLRQLLKASRDVIMGIFRSNPKKAGEVWGLTVNDTPRPPKPTAPKA
;
A
#
# COMPACT_ATOMS: atom_id res chain seq x y z
N MET A 1 17.24 40.28 -10.44
CA MET A 1 18.37 39.86 -9.56
C MET A 1 18.07 38.45 -9.08
N ALA A 2 19.01 37.52 -9.22
CA ALA A 2 18.83 36.16 -8.71
C ALA A 2 18.75 36.19 -7.18
N ASN A 3 17.79 35.47 -6.60
CA ASN A 3 17.56 35.45 -5.17
C ASN A 3 18.60 34.53 -4.51
N ASN A 4 19.75 35.09 -4.09
CA ASN A 4 20.90 34.37 -3.51
C ASN A 4 20.70 33.90 -2.05
N ARG A 5 19.45 33.75 -1.58
CA ARG A 5 19.19 33.24 -0.23
C ARG A 5 19.25 31.71 -0.24
N PRO A 6 20.17 31.08 0.52
CA PRO A 6 20.21 29.63 0.60
C PRO A 6 18.89 29.10 1.18
N ARG A 7 18.37 28.03 0.57
CA ARG A 7 17.18 27.33 1.06
C ARG A 7 17.60 26.02 1.68
N VAL A 8 17.04 25.71 2.84
CA VAL A 8 17.17 24.39 3.46
C VAL A 8 16.06 23.51 2.89
N VAL A 9 16.43 22.42 2.25
CA VAL A 9 15.50 21.41 1.74
C VAL A 9 15.32 20.38 2.84
N LEU A 10 14.07 20.14 3.24
CA LEU A 10 13.71 19.03 4.11
C LEU A 10 13.43 17.80 3.24
N PRO A 11 13.81 16.59 3.68
CA PRO A 11 13.46 15.37 2.97
C PRO A 11 11.94 15.17 2.92
N ASP A 12 11.43 14.57 1.86
CA ASP A 12 9.99 14.27 1.69
C ASP A 12 9.64 12.83 2.08
N THR A 13 10.64 11.98 2.36
CA THR A 13 10.43 10.58 2.73
C THR A 13 10.61 10.38 4.23
N PRO A 14 9.76 9.58 4.91
CA PRO A 14 9.88 9.32 6.34
C PRO A 14 11.24 8.73 6.73
N ALA A 15 11.83 7.87 5.90
CA ALA A 15 13.14 7.27 6.14
C ALA A 15 14.26 8.32 6.13
N ASP A 16 14.25 9.24 5.16
CA ASP A 16 15.26 10.30 5.07
C ASP A 16 15.05 11.38 6.15
N GLU A 17 13.81 11.68 6.51
CA GLU A 17 13.47 12.54 7.65
C GLU A 17 14.03 11.97 8.96
N LEU A 18 13.78 10.70 9.26
CA LEU A 18 14.28 10.04 10.47
C LEU A 18 15.82 9.98 10.50
N LYS A 19 16.46 9.81 9.34
CA LYS A 19 17.92 9.87 9.22
C LYS A 19 18.47 11.26 9.52
N LEU A 20 17.83 12.31 8.99
CA LEU A 20 18.20 13.70 9.26
C LEU A 20 17.99 14.04 10.75
N MET A 21 16.84 13.67 11.32
CA MET A 21 16.55 13.87 12.74
C MET A 21 17.58 13.17 13.63
N GLY A 22 17.97 11.93 13.30
CA GLY A 22 19.01 11.21 14.02
C GLY A 22 20.37 11.93 14.00
N ALA A 23 20.78 12.46 12.84
CA ALA A 23 22.02 13.22 12.70
C ALA A 23 21.99 14.54 13.51
N ILE A 24 20.86 15.26 13.48
CA ILE A 24 20.66 16.48 14.26
C ILE A 24 20.70 16.17 15.76
N TYR A 25 20.01 15.12 16.20
CA TYR A 25 19.99 14.71 17.60
C TYR A 25 21.37 14.29 18.10
N GLN A 26 22.12 13.52 17.31
CA GLN A 26 23.49 13.15 17.65
C GLN A 26 24.36 14.40 17.80
N LYS A 27 24.24 15.37 16.87
CA LYS A 27 24.98 16.63 16.98
C LYS A 27 24.56 17.42 18.22
N HIS A 28 23.27 17.48 18.53
CA HIS A 28 22.75 18.09 19.75
C HIS A 28 23.39 17.48 21.00
N GLN A 29 23.42 16.15 21.10
CA GLN A 29 24.06 15.45 22.21
C GLN A 29 25.56 15.77 22.31
N THR A 30 26.28 15.84 21.20
CA THR A 30 27.72 16.18 21.22
C THR A 30 28.00 17.61 21.70
N LEU A 31 27.09 18.55 21.43
CA LEU A 31 27.23 19.94 21.83
C LEU A 31 26.74 20.20 23.26
N GLY A 32 25.85 19.37 23.79
CA GLY A 32 25.27 19.53 25.12
C GLY A 32 24.68 20.93 25.32
N ASN A 33 25.14 21.64 26.36
CA ASN A 33 24.71 23.00 26.69
C ASN A 33 25.11 24.07 25.68
N ALA A 34 26.04 23.78 24.77
CA ALA A 34 26.39 24.69 23.68
C ALA A 34 25.44 24.55 22.48
N SER A 35 24.49 23.61 22.50
CA SER A 35 23.58 23.43 21.38
C SER A 35 22.54 24.56 21.31
N PRO A 36 22.39 25.24 20.15
CA PRO A 36 21.35 26.26 19.99
C PRO A 36 19.92 25.69 20.06
N LEU A 37 19.76 24.37 19.91
CA LEU A 37 18.46 23.71 20.03
C LEU A 37 17.90 23.68 21.47
N GLN A 38 18.65 24.13 22.49
CA GLN A 38 18.15 24.29 23.85
C GLN A 38 17.16 25.45 23.99
N TYR A 39 17.16 26.40 23.05
CA TYR A 39 16.25 27.55 23.03
C TYR A 39 14.88 27.21 22.44
N LEU A 40 14.60 25.94 22.11
CA LEU A 40 13.27 25.51 21.71
C LEU A 40 12.37 25.45 22.95
N GLU A 41 11.38 26.33 23.02
CA GLU A 41 10.54 26.51 24.22
C GLU A 41 9.46 25.41 24.34
N ASP A 42 8.74 25.11 23.26
CA ASP A 42 7.59 24.20 23.30
C ASP A 42 7.93 22.72 23.01
N ILE A 43 9.05 22.44 22.34
CA ILE A 43 9.41 21.11 21.86
C ILE A 43 10.87 20.80 22.22
N ASN A 44 11.06 19.78 23.05
CA ASN A 44 12.37 19.44 23.61
C ASN A 44 12.96 18.16 23.00
N TRP A 45 14.23 18.24 22.59
CA TRP A 45 15.00 17.08 22.12
C TRP A 45 15.27 16.03 23.19
N ALA A 46 15.24 16.40 24.48
CA ALA A 46 15.37 15.43 25.56
C ALA A 46 14.17 14.45 25.58
N ASP A 47 12.97 14.93 25.29
CA ASP A 47 11.75 14.12 25.34
C ASP A 47 11.48 13.36 24.04
N HIS A 48 11.82 13.97 22.90
CA HIS A 48 11.52 13.42 21.57
C HIS A 48 12.71 12.69 20.93
N GLY A 49 13.94 13.11 21.21
CA GLY A 49 15.14 12.52 20.62
C GLY A 49 15.28 11.01 20.81
N PRO A 50 15.03 10.45 22.02
CA PRO A 50 15.07 9.01 22.24
C PRO A 50 14.09 8.21 21.39
N LYS A 51 12.97 8.81 20.96
CA LYS A 51 11.93 8.14 20.15
C LYS A 51 12.36 7.91 18.70
N ILE A 52 13.41 8.59 18.23
CA ILE A 52 13.93 8.45 16.86
C ILE A 52 14.43 7.02 16.62
N ALA A 53 15.10 6.41 17.60
CA ALA A 53 15.59 5.05 17.48
C ALA A 53 14.42 4.05 17.33
N THR A 54 13.35 4.23 18.10
CA THR A 54 12.13 3.43 17.96
C THR A 54 11.49 3.61 16.58
N ALA A 55 11.37 4.85 16.11
CA ALA A 55 10.79 5.14 14.79
C ALA A 55 11.63 4.55 13.65
N GLN A 56 12.96 4.59 13.74
CA GLN A 56 13.87 3.95 12.76
C GLN A 56 13.71 2.42 12.76
N SER A 57 13.57 1.79 13.93
CA SER A 57 13.30 0.34 14.01
C SER A 57 11.98 -0.03 13.34
N LEU A 58 10.91 0.72 13.64
CA LEU A 58 9.59 0.50 13.03
C LEU A 58 9.62 0.70 11.51
N GLN A 59 10.35 1.69 11.02
CA GLN A 59 10.53 1.89 9.58
C GLN A 59 11.21 0.69 8.92
N GLY A 60 12.25 0.11 9.55
CA GLY A 60 12.89 -1.11 9.08
C GLY A 60 11.93 -2.31 9.03
N GLU A 61 11.13 -2.50 10.08
CA GLU A 61 10.10 -3.55 10.12
C GLU A 61 9.06 -3.38 9.02
N ILE A 62 8.62 -2.15 8.75
CA ILE A 62 7.69 -1.84 7.66
C ILE A 62 8.29 -2.27 6.32
N GLU A 63 9.53 -1.89 6.02
CA GLU A 63 10.20 -2.24 4.75
C GLU A 63 10.37 -3.76 4.57
N GLU A 64 10.61 -4.49 5.64
CA GLU A 64 10.68 -5.97 5.62
C GLU A 64 9.31 -6.61 5.39
N LEU A 65 8.28 -6.09 6.05
CA LEU A 65 6.91 -6.55 5.87
C LEU A 65 6.39 -6.26 4.45
N GLU A 66 6.74 -5.11 3.86
CA GLU A 66 6.39 -4.79 2.47
C GLU A 66 7.01 -5.78 1.48
N LYS A 67 8.29 -6.13 1.64
CA LYS A 67 8.96 -7.16 0.83
C LYS A 67 8.27 -8.52 0.98
N THR A 68 7.92 -8.88 2.21
CA THR A 68 7.23 -10.14 2.51
C THR A 68 5.84 -10.17 1.87
N LEU A 69 5.10 -9.07 1.98
CA LEU A 69 3.78 -8.90 1.39
C LEU A 69 3.82 -9.05 -0.13
N GLU A 70 4.80 -8.42 -0.79
CA GLU A 70 4.99 -8.55 -2.23
C GLU A 70 5.24 -10.02 -2.64
N SER A 71 6.08 -10.74 -1.89
CA SER A 71 6.33 -12.17 -2.11
C SER A 71 5.05 -13.00 -1.96
N LEU A 72 4.25 -12.74 -0.92
CA LEU A 72 2.98 -13.43 -0.70
C LEU A 72 1.98 -13.16 -1.83
N TYR A 73 1.91 -11.93 -2.34
CA TYR A 73 1.07 -11.62 -3.50
C TYR A 73 1.50 -12.39 -4.74
N ARG A 74 2.80 -12.45 -5.03
CA ARG A 74 3.33 -13.24 -6.16
C ARG A 74 2.97 -14.72 -6.02
N GLN A 75 3.15 -15.31 -4.84
CA GLN A 75 2.80 -16.71 -4.56
C GLN A 75 1.31 -16.97 -4.73
N ARG A 76 0.46 -16.11 -4.17
CA ARG A 76 -0.99 -16.19 -4.33
C ARG A 76 -1.39 -16.15 -5.80
N ASP A 77 -0.83 -15.23 -6.57
CA ASP A 77 -1.22 -15.01 -7.95
C ASP A 77 -0.78 -16.17 -8.87
N LEU A 78 0.36 -16.80 -8.59
CA LEU A 78 0.79 -18.04 -9.23
C LEU A 78 -0.22 -19.18 -9.00
N ILE A 79 -0.71 -19.33 -7.76
CA ILE A 79 -1.69 -20.37 -7.41
C ILE A 79 -3.08 -20.04 -7.99
N LEU A 80 -3.49 -18.77 -7.98
CA LEU A 80 -4.80 -18.34 -8.46
C LEU A 80 -4.97 -18.50 -9.98
N GLY A 81 -3.88 -18.47 -10.76
CA GLY A 81 -3.96 -18.65 -12.22
C GLY A 81 -4.70 -19.94 -12.62
N PRO A 82 -4.17 -21.13 -12.25
CA PRO A 82 -4.83 -22.41 -12.50
C PRO A 82 -6.20 -22.54 -11.82
N LEU A 83 -6.34 -22.07 -10.57
CA LEU A 83 -7.63 -22.14 -9.86
C LEU A 83 -8.74 -21.35 -10.55
N ARG A 84 -8.41 -20.19 -11.15
CA ARG A 84 -9.37 -19.40 -11.94
C ARG A 84 -9.78 -20.13 -13.22
N GLN A 85 -8.86 -20.87 -13.85
CA GLN A 85 -9.20 -21.69 -15.02
C GLN A 85 -10.10 -22.85 -14.64
N LEU A 86 -9.78 -23.56 -13.56
CA LEU A 86 -10.62 -24.61 -13.00
C LEU A 86 -12.02 -24.09 -12.66
N LEU A 87 -12.12 -22.95 -11.97
CA LEU A 87 -13.40 -22.35 -11.63
C LEU A 87 -14.24 -22.02 -12.88
N LYS A 88 -13.62 -21.48 -13.94
CA LYS A 88 -14.31 -21.22 -15.22
C LYS A 88 -14.80 -22.50 -15.87
N ALA A 89 -13.95 -23.53 -15.94
CA ALA A 89 -14.33 -24.83 -16.50
C ALA A 89 -15.48 -25.46 -15.72
N SER A 90 -15.40 -25.45 -14.38
CA SER A 90 -16.48 -25.95 -13.50
C SER A 90 -17.78 -25.20 -13.73
N ARG A 91 -17.73 -23.86 -13.80
CA ARG A 91 -18.90 -23.03 -14.12
C ARG A 91 -19.52 -23.43 -15.47
N ASP A 92 -18.70 -23.60 -16.50
CA ASP A 92 -19.18 -23.92 -17.85
C ASP A 92 -19.86 -25.30 -17.90
N VAL A 93 -19.31 -26.29 -17.17
CA VAL A 93 -19.95 -27.61 -17.02
C VAL A 93 -21.29 -27.50 -16.28
N ILE A 94 -21.33 -26.82 -15.14
CA ILE A 94 -22.55 -26.63 -14.35
C ILE A 94 -23.62 -25.94 -15.21
N MET A 95 -23.27 -24.86 -15.90
CA MET A 95 -24.21 -24.15 -16.78
C MET A 95 -24.66 -25.01 -17.98
N GLY A 96 -23.81 -25.91 -18.47
CA GLY A 96 -24.17 -26.91 -19.46
C GLY A 96 -25.25 -27.89 -18.96
N ILE A 97 -25.11 -28.37 -17.71
CA ILE A 97 -26.08 -29.28 -17.07
C ILE A 97 -27.41 -28.57 -16.81
N PHE A 98 -27.37 -27.36 -16.25
CA PHE A 98 -28.55 -26.59 -15.86
C PHE A 98 -29.02 -25.62 -16.96
N ARG A 99 -28.73 -25.91 -18.24
CA ARG A 99 -29.03 -25.02 -19.37
C ARG A 99 -30.49 -24.57 -19.44
N SER A 100 -31.42 -25.47 -19.10
CA SER A 100 -32.86 -25.20 -19.09
C SER A 100 -33.34 -24.42 -17.86
N ASN A 101 -32.57 -24.42 -16.76
CA ASN A 101 -32.90 -23.68 -15.56
C ASN A 101 -31.63 -23.22 -14.82
N PRO A 102 -31.01 -22.11 -15.27
CA PRO A 102 -29.78 -21.59 -14.69
C PRO A 102 -29.90 -21.20 -13.22
N LYS A 103 -31.09 -20.83 -12.72
CA LYS A 103 -31.28 -20.47 -11.31
C LYS A 103 -30.94 -21.61 -10.35
N LYS A 104 -31.25 -22.85 -10.74
CA LYS A 104 -30.87 -24.05 -9.97
C LYS A 104 -29.36 -24.22 -9.84
N ALA A 105 -28.58 -23.76 -10.83
CA ALA A 105 -27.12 -23.74 -10.71
C ALA A 105 -26.68 -22.79 -9.59
N GLY A 106 -27.34 -21.65 -9.44
CA GLY A 106 -27.08 -20.73 -8.34
C GLY A 106 -27.50 -21.26 -6.97
N GLU A 107 -28.68 -21.89 -6.88
CA GLU A 107 -29.21 -22.46 -5.64
C GLU A 107 -28.36 -23.63 -5.11
N VAL A 108 -27.87 -24.51 -5.98
CA VAL A 108 -27.15 -25.72 -5.58
C VAL A 108 -25.64 -25.50 -5.49
N TRP A 109 -25.07 -24.66 -6.36
CA TRP A 109 -23.61 -24.48 -6.49
C TRP A 109 -23.11 -23.10 -6.07
N GLY A 110 -24.00 -22.21 -5.59
CA GLY A 110 -23.64 -20.87 -5.12
C GLY A 110 -23.24 -19.90 -6.22
N LEU A 111 -23.53 -20.20 -7.49
CA LEU A 111 -23.27 -19.29 -8.62
C LEU A 111 -24.25 -18.11 -8.59
N THR A 112 -23.75 -16.89 -8.65
CA THR A 112 -24.64 -15.73 -8.86
C THR A 112 -25.07 -15.68 -10.32
N VAL A 113 -26.36 -15.94 -10.58
CA VAL A 113 -26.97 -15.84 -11.91
C VAL A 113 -27.78 -14.55 -11.99
N ASN A 114 -27.41 -13.67 -12.92
CA ASN A 114 -28.12 -12.42 -13.17
C ASN A 114 -29.00 -12.57 -14.43
N ASP A 115 -30.32 -12.45 -14.25
CA ASP A 115 -31.33 -12.55 -15.32
C ASP A 115 -31.69 -11.19 -15.95
N THR A 116 -30.99 -10.11 -15.59
CA THR A 116 -31.28 -8.79 -16.15
C THR A 116 -31.01 -8.81 -17.66
N PRO A 117 -31.97 -8.40 -18.51
CA PRO A 117 -31.75 -8.33 -19.96
C PRO A 117 -30.52 -7.50 -20.27
N ARG A 118 -29.64 -8.02 -21.14
CA ARG A 118 -28.47 -7.26 -21.58
C ARG A 118 -28.96 -6.01 -22.34
N PRO A 119 -28.49 -4.80 -22.01
CA PRO A 119 -28.88 -3.61 -22.75
C PRO A 119 -28.47 -3.76 -24.23
N PRO A 120 -29.28 -3.23 -25.17
CA PRO A 120 -28.97 -3.31 -26.60
C PRO A 120 -27.61 -2.66 -26.86
N LYS A 121 -26.81 -3.30 -27.72
CA LYS A 121 -25.49 -2.79 -28.11
C LYS A 121 -25.69 -1.44 -28.81
N PRO A 122 -24.96 -0.37 -28.44
CA PRO A 122 -25.06 0.91 -29.13
C PRO A 122 -24.80 0.69 -30.63
N THR A 123 -25.78 1.04 -31.47
CA THR A 123 -25.59 1.06 -32.91
C THR A 123 -24.59 2.16 -33.23
N ALA A 124 -23.52 1.81 -33.94
CA ALA A 124 -22.56 2.80 -34.42
C ALA A 124 -23.30 3.86 -35.25
N PRO A 125 -22.95 5.16 -35.13
CA PRO A 125 -23.56 6.20 -35.93
C PRO A 125 -23.38 5.86 -37.42
N LYS A 126 -24.49 5.92 -38.18
CA LYS A 126 -24.44 5.83 -39.64
C LYS A 126 -23.59 7.00 -40.15
N ALA A 127 -22.56 6.68 -40.93
CA ALA A 127 -21.72 7.64 -41.63
C ALA A 127 -22.51 8.39 -42.71
#